data_AF-A0A971KIL4-F1
#
_entry.id   AF-A0A971KIL4-F1
#
_cell.length_a   1.000
_cell.length_b   1.000
_cell.length_c   1.000
_cell.angle_alpha   90.00
_cell.angle_beta   90.00
_cell.angle_gamma   90.00
#
_symmetry.space_group_name_H-M   'P 1'
#
loop_
_entity.id
_entity.type
_entity.pdbx_description
1 polymer ?
#
loop_
_entity_poly.entity_id
_entity_poly.type
_entity_poly.pdbx_seq_one_letter_code
_entity_poly.pdbx_strand_id
1 'polypeptide(L)'
;MHTNEHNKDGSCGCGHDHSHEHTHEHKHEGGCGCGHDHSHEHKHEDGCGCGHDHSHKVSGPDETLALLSYMLDHNRHHAEDLHEIYHSLEANGKKEAAAILHEAMDDFNKANDKLEKALKLVK
;
A
#
# COMPACT_ATOMS: atom_id res chain seq x y z
N MET A 1 14.56 -55.80 3.33
CA MET A 1 16.02 -55.85 3.55
C MET A 1 16.63 -54.67 2.81
N HIS A 2 17.49 -53.91 3.51
CA HIS A 2 18.47 -52.89 3.10
C HIS A 2 18.90 -52.89 1.60
N THR A 3 19.23 -51.79 0.91
CA THR A 3 20.06 -50.56 1.15
C THR A 3 19.67 -49.51 0.05
N ASN A 4 20.04 -48.21 -0.01
CA ASN A 4 21.36 -47.59 0.10
C ASN A 4 21.29 -46.02 0.09
N GLU A 5 21.74 -45.42 1.19
CA GLU A 5 22.55 -44.19 1.43
C GLU A 5 22.54 -42.87 0.59
N HIS A 6 22.49 -41.74 1.36
CA HIS A 6 23.21 -40.42 1.30
C HIS A 6 23.16 -39.53 0.02
N ASN A 7 22.95 -38.19 0.04
CA ASN A 7 23.58 -37.12 0.85
C ASN A 7 22.83 -35.74 0.83
N LYS A 8 23.25 -34.85 1.75
CA LYS A 8 22.84 -33.46 2.07
C LYS A 8 23.05 -32.42 0.95
N ASP A 9 22.20 -31.39 0.90
CA ASP A 9 22.46 -29.94 1.12
C ASP A 9 21.55 -28.98 0.32
N GLY A 10 21.19 -27.82 0.92
CA GLY A 10 20.48 -26.73 0.24
C GLY A 10 19.08 -26.39 0.79
N SER A 11 19.02 -25.61 1.88
CA SER A 11 17.79 -25.04 2.44
C SER A 11 17.08 -24.12 1.43
N CYS A 12 15.88 -24.52 1.00
CA CYS A 12 14.96 -23.71 0.20
C CYS A 12 13.54 -23.94 0.73
N GLY A 13 12.79 -22.85 0.90
CA GLY A 13 11.35 -22.85 0.62
C GLY A 13 10.39 -22.76 1.81
N CYS A 14 9.99 -21.54 2.16
CA CYS A 14 8.58 -21.17 2.40
C CYS A 14 8.53 -19.62 2.39
N GLY A 15 7.76 -18.91 1.56
CA GLY A 15 6.46 -19.25 1.02
C GLY A 15 5.40 -19.02 2.10
N HIS A 16 5.11 -17.76 2.46
CA HIS A 16 3.85 -17.42 3.11
C HIS A 16 3.34 -16.03 2.67
N ASP A 17 2.14 -16.08 2.11
CA ASP A 17 1.20 -15.01 1.83
C ASP A 17 0.80 -14.30 3.13
N HIS A 18 0.80 -12.96 3.15
CA HIS A 18 0.26 -12.19 4.27
C HIS A 18 -1.09 -11.59 3.88
N SER A 19 -2.13 -12.43 3.87
CA SER A 19 -3.51 -11.99 4.04
C SER A 19 -3.68 -11.41 5.44
N HIS A 20 -3.77 -10.09 5.57
CA HIS A 20 -4.15 -9.45 6.82
C HIS A 20 -5.67 -9.25 6.88
N GLU A 21 -6.38 -10.21 7.48
CA GLU A 21 -7.73 -9.97 7.99
C GLU A 21 -7.66 -8.98 9.16
N HIS A 22 -8.50 -7.96 9.15
CA HIS A 22 -8.76 -7.11 10.30
C HIS A 22 -10.23 -7.25 10.67
N THR A 23 -10.47 -7.67 11.91
CA THR A 23 -11.81 -7.73 12.51
C THR A 23 -12.12 -6.40 13.19
N HIS A 24 -13.26 -5.80 12.85
CA HIS A 24 -13.80 -4.64 13.55
C HIS A 24 -14.75 -5.10 14.66
N GLU A 25 -14.63 -4.48 15.82
CA GLU A 25 -15.45 -4.75 17.00
C GLU A 25 -16.86 -4.14 16.82
N HIS A 26 -17.89 -4.98 16.72
CA HIS A 26 -19.28 -4.57 16.86
C HIS A 26 -19.69 -4.74 18.32
N LYS A 27 -19.91 -3.63 19.03
CA LYS A 27 -20.50 -3.68 20.37
C LYS A 27 -22.00 -3.94 20.25
N HIS A 28 -22.41 -5.18 20.46
CA HIS A 28 -23.81 -5.53 20.73
C HIS A 28 -24.15 -5.15 22.18
N GLU A 29 -25.13 -4.26 22.37
CA GLU A 29 -25.87 -4.19 23.63
C GLU A 29 -26.66 -5.49 23.80
N GLY A 30 -26.15 -6.44 24.59
CA GLY A 30 -26.90 -7.64 24.91
C GLY A 30 -26.07 -8.80 25.46
N GLY A 31 -26.00 -8.86 26.80
CA GLY A 31 -26.00 -10.09 27.60
C GLY A 31 -25.28 -11.34 27.07
N CYS A 32 -23.96 -11.43 27.28
CA CYS A 32 -23.32 -12.69 27.66
C CYS A 32 -22.01 -12.41 28.40
N GLY A 33 -21.93 -12.83 29.66
CA GLY A 33 -20.81 -12.57 30.58
C GLY A 33 -19.61 -13.48 30.32
N CYS A 34 -18.84 -13.18 29.29
CA CYS A 34 -17.50 -13.74 29.07
C CYS A 34 -16.59 -12.71 28.38
N GLY A 35 -16.37 -11.58 29.05
CA GLY A 35 -15.30 -10.65 28.68
C GLY A 35 -13.98 -11.15 29.19
N HIS A 36 -13.18 -11.78 28.33
CA HIS A 36 -11.74 -11.88 28.57
C HIS A 36 -11.06 -10.71 27.86
N ASP A 37 -10.63 -9.75 28.65
CA ASP A 37 -9.74 -8.67 28.25
C ASP A 37 -8.35 -9.26 28.00
N HIS A 38 -7.87 -9.18 26.77
CA HIS A 38 -6.47 -9.47 26.45
C HIS A 38 -5.76 -8.14 26.16
N SER A 39 -5.44 -7.39 27.22
CA SER A 39 -4.46 -6.31 27.14
C SER A 39 -3.07 -6.92 26.92
N HIS A 40 -2.55 -6.82 25.69
CA HIS A 40 -1.14 -7.01 25.42
C HIS A 40 -0.42 -5.66 25.50
N GLU A 41 0.32 -5.48 26.59
CA GLU A 41 1.27 -4.38 26.75
C GLU A 41 2.45 -4.61 25.78
N HIS A 42 2.45 -3.94 24.64
CA HIS A 42 3.60 -3.94 23.75
C HIS A 42 4.68 -2.99 24.30
N LYS A 43 5.51 -3.54 25.18
CA LYS A 43 6.84 -2.99 25.48
C LYS A 43 7.67 -3.03 24.19
N HIS A 44 7.86 -1.89 23.54
CA HIS A 44 8.93 -1.73 22.56
C HIS A 44 10.23 -1.38 23.29
N GLU A 45 10.88 -2.38 23.88
CA GLU A 45 12.30 -2.30 24.24
C GLU A 45 13.12 -2.96 23.12
N ASP A 46 13.74 -2.09 22.32
CA ASP A 46 15.03 -2.20 21.64
C ASP A 46 15.37 -3.48 20.85
N GLY A 47 15.54 -3.35 19.52
CA GLY A 47 16.33 -4.37 18.82
C GLY A 47 16.35 -4.49 17.29
N CYS A 48 15.77 -3.57 16.50
CA CYS A 48 16.29 -3.34 15.14
C CYS A 48 16.74 -1.90 15.06
N GLY A 49 18.05 -1.69 14.97
CA GLY A 49 18.70 -0.43 14.66
C GLY A 49 18.44 0.04 13.22
N CYS A 50 17.18 -0.01 12.80
CA CYS A 50 16.68 0.60 11.60
C CYS A 50 15.90 1.86 12.02
N GLY A 51 16.62 2.77 12.68
CA GLY A 51 16.16 4.14 12.93
C GLY A 51 16.05 4.88 11.60
N HIS A 52 14.97 4.64 10.88
CA HIS A 52 14.58 5.53 9.80
C HIS A 52 13.94 6.75 10.44
N ASP A 53 14.81 7.71 10.74
CA ASP A 53 14.46 9.11 10.91
C ASP A 53 13.52 9.50 9.77
N HIS A 54 12.23 9.71 10.07
CA HIS A 54 11.25 10.27 9.14
C HIS A 54 11.50 11.78 8.96
N SER A 55 12.76 12.16 8.79
CA SER A 55 13.08 13.45 8.22
C SER A 55 12.75 13.33 6.74
N HIS A 56 11.70 14.03 6.31
CA HIS A 56 11.35 14.25 4.89
C HIS A 56 12.41 15.11 4.19
N LYS A 57 13.68 14.82 4.43
CA LYS A 57 14.80 15.36 3.71
C LYS A 57 15.05 14.39 2.58
N VAL A 58 14.77 14.85 1.37
CA VAL A 58 15.15 14.12 0.16
C VAL A 58 16.67 13.99 0.19
N SER A 59 17.17 12.84 0.63
CA SER A 59 18.59 12.63 0.94
C SER A 59 19.29 12.13 -0.32
N GLY A 60 19.51 13.08 -1.23
CA GLY A 60 20.33 12.88 -2.42
C GLY A 60 19.55 12.58 -3.71
N PRO A 61 20.26 12.57 -4.84
CA PRO A 61 19.66 12.41 -6.17
C PRO A 61 18.94 11.07 -6.34
N ASP A 62 19.48 9.98 -5.80
CA ASP A 62 18.89 8.64 -5.92
C ASP A 62 17.57 8.53 -5.15
N GLU A 63 17.48 9.10 -3.94
CA GLU A 63 16.24 9.15 -3.18
C GLU A 63 15.20 10.07 -3.86
N THR A 64 15.65 11.19 -4.43
CA THR A 64 14.78 12.09 -5.23
C THR A 64 14.16 11.34 -6.41
N LEU A 65 14.96 10.54 -7.10
CA LEU A 65 14.53 9.74 -8.24
C LEU A 65 13.58 8.63 -7.83
N ALA A 66 13.85 7.94 -6.72
CA ALA A 66 12.98 6.91 -6.17
C ALA A 66 11.62 7.49 -5.78
N LEU A 67 11.60 8.63 -5.09
CA LEU A 67 10.37 9.30 -4.66
C LEU A 67 9.56 9.79 -5.85
N LEU A 68 10.18 10.45 -6.84
CA LEU A 68 9.48 10.90 -8.04
C LEU A 68 8.91 9.73 -8.85
N SER A 69 9.65 8.61 -8.93
CA SER A 69 9.17 7.40 -9.60
C SER A 69 7.95 6.82 -8.90
N TYR A 70 8.00 6.72 -7.57
CA TYR A 70 6.89 6.25 -6.74
C TYR A 70 5.65 7.14 -6.90
N MET A 71 5.82 8.47 -6.81
CA MET A 71 4.69 9.40 -6.90
C MET A 71 4.03 9.37 -8.29
N LEU A 72 4.82 9.20 -9.36
CA LEU A 72 4.28 9.03 -10.71
C LEU A 72 3.45 7.76 -10.84
N ASP A 73 3.98 6.63 -10.35
CA ASP A 73 3.28 5.35 -10.38
C ASP A 73 1.98 5.39 -9.57
N HIS A 74 2.06 5.93 -8.36
CA HIS A 74 0.91 6.11 -7.47
C HIS A 74 -0.18 6.99 -8.06
N ASN A 75 0.19 8.11 -8.69
CA ASN A 75 -0.78 8.99 -9.33
C ASN A 75 -1.45 8.35 -10.56
N ARG A 76 -0.77 7.46 -11.28
CA ARG A 76 -1.37 6.70 -12.39
C ARG A 76 -2.42 5.73 -11.87
N HIS A 77 -2.11 5.01 -10.80
CA HIS A 77 -3.07 4.12 -10.15
C HIS A 77 -4.29 4.89 -9.65
N HIS A 78 -4.12 6.06 -9.03
CA HIS A 78 -5.25 6.89 -8.63
C HIS A 78 -6.12 7.33 -9.81
N ALA A 79 -5.53 7.68 -10.95
CA ALA A 79 -6.32 8.01 -12.14
C ALA A 79 -7.17 6.82 -12.61
N GLU A 80 -6.67 5.59 -12.48
CA GLU A 80 -7.41 4.35 -12.77
C GLU A 80 -8.55 4.12 -11.76
N ASP A 81 -8.27 4.22 -10.45
CA ASP A 81 -9.30 4.09 -9.38
C ASP A 81 -10.45 5.08 -9.57
N LEU A 82 -10.13 6.32 -9.97
CA LEU A 82 -11.14 7.36 -10.22
C LEU A 82 -12.04 7.02 -11.43
N HIS A 83 -11.55 6.25 -12.40
CA HIS A 83 -12.35 5.82 -13.54
C HIS A 83 -13.48 4.85 -13.11
N GLU A 84 -13.23 3.99 -12.12
CA GLU A 84 -14.26 3.12 -11.55
C GLU A 84 -15.35 3.94 -10.83
N ILE A 85 -14.93 4.94 -10.06
CA ILE A 85 -15.85 5.86 -9.38
C ILE A 85 -16.67 6.65 -10.40
N TYR A 86 -16.05 7.12 -11.49
CA TYR A 86 -16.73 7.81 -12.57
C TYR A 86 -17.88 6.99 -13.15
N HIS A 87 -17.64 5.71 -13.47
CA HIS A 87 -18.70 4.82 -13.98
C HIS A 87 -19.82 4.60 -12.96
N SER A 88 -19.48 4.48 -11.68
CA SER A 88 -20.48 4.40 -10.61
C SER A 88 -21.34 5.67 -10.54
N LEU A 89 -20.74 6.86 -10.65
CA LEU A 89 -21.47 8.13 -10.65
C LEU A 89 -22.42 8.24 -11.85
N GLU A 90 -21.96 7.87 -13.06
CA GLU A 90 -22.80 7.83 -14.27
C GLU A 90 -23.98 6.87 -14.11
N ALA A 91 -23.73 5.65 -13.61
CA ALA A 91 -24.77 4.64 -13.38
C ALA A 91 -25.84 5.10 -12.36
N ASN A 92 -25.44 5.92 -11.38
CA ASN A 92 -26.33 6.51 -10.39
C ASN A 92 -26.96 7.85 -10.84
N GLY A 93 -26.79 8.24 -12.10
CA GLY A 93 -27.35 9.47 -12.66
C GLY A 93 -26.71 10.77 -12.15
N LYS A 94 -25.56 10.69 -11.47
CA LYS A 94 -24.84 11.83 -10.88
C LYS A 94 -23.90 12.48 -11.91
N LYS A 95 -24.46 12.90 -13.05
CA LYS A 95 -23.71 13.37 -14.23
C LYS A 95 -22.80 14.57 -13.96
N GLU A 96 -23.25 15.52 -13.14
CA GLU A 96 -22.44 16.70 -12.79
C GLU A 96 -21.20 16.29 -11.97
N ALA A 97 -21.35 15.38 -11.01
CA ALA A 97 -20.23 14.86 -10.23
C ALA A 97 -19.28 14.02 -11.11
N ALA A 98 -19.82 13.21 -12.03
CA ALA A 98 -19.03 12.44 -12.97
C ALA A 98 -18.20 13.35 -13.90
N ALA A 99 -18.79 14.45 -14.40
CA ALA A 99 -18.09 15.42 -15.23
C ALA A 99 -16.94 16.11 -14.50
N ILE A 100 -17.15 16.54 -13.24
CA ILE A 100 -16.09 17.12 -12.41
C ILE A 100 -14.98 16.10 -12.15
N LEU A 101 -15.35 14.84 -11.89
CA LEU A 101 -14.38 13.78 -11.65
C LEU A 101 -13.54 13.49 -12.89
N HIS A 102 -14.16 13.49 -14.08
CA HIS A 102 -13.45 13.35 -15.34
C HIS A 102 -12.44 14.49 -15.56
N GLU A 103 -12.81 15.74 -15.25
CA GLU A 103 -11.88 16.87 -15.31
C GLU A 103 -10.70 16.69 -14.34
N ALA A 104 -10.96 16.19 -13.12
CA ALA A 104 -9.89 15.87 -12.17
C ALA A 104 -8.95 14.79 -12.69
N MET A 105 -9.46 13.76 -13.37
CA MET A 105 -8.65 12.72 -14.01
C MET A 105 -7.77 13.28 -15.14
N ASP A 106 -8.31 14.19 -15.96
CA ASP A 106 -7.53 14.89 -16.99
C ASP A 106 -6.38 15.70 -16.37
N ASP A 107 -6.61 16.35 -15.23
CA ASP A 107 -5.59 17.09 -14.51
C ASP A 107 -4.53 16.17 -13.87
N PHE A 108 -4.93 15.01 -13.34
CA PHE A 108 -4.00 13.97 -12.91
C PHE A 108 -3.08 13.53 -14.06
N ASN A 109 -3.65 13.27 -15.25
CA ASN A 109 -2.88 12.89 -16.42
C ASN A 109 -1.89 13.99 -16.85
N LYS A 110 -2.32 15.25 -16.86
CA LYS A 110 -1.41 16.40 -17.13
C LYS A 110 -0.30 16.52 -16.08
N ALA A 111 -0.59 16.23 -14.81
CA ALA A 111 0.41 16.22 -13.74
C ALA A 111 1.41 15.07 -13.96
N ASN A 112 0.92 13.88 -14.32
CA ASN A 112 1.74 12.70 -14.60
C ASN A 112 2.69 12.94 -15.78
N ASP A 113 2.23 13.60 -16.85
CA ASP A 113 3.11 14.01 -17.97
C ASP A 113 4.25 14.93 -17.52
N LYS A 114 3.97 15.86 -16.60
CA LYS A 114 4.98 16.77 -16.04
C LYS A 114 5.95 16.04 -15.12
N LEU A 115 5.46 15.12 -14.29
CA LEU A 115 6.29 14.27 -13.44
C LEU A 115 7.22 13.40 -14.28
N GLU A 116 6.73 12.81 -15.37
CA GLU A 116 7.57 12.02 -16.27
C GLU A 116 8.66 12.88 -16.94
N LYS A 117 8.33 14.11 -17.34
CA LYS A 117 9.33 15.08 -17.85
C LYS A 117 10.36 15.43 -16.79
N ALA A 118 9.95 15.70 -15.55
CA ALA A 118 10.86 15.99 -14.45
C ALA A 118 11.79 14.80 -14.16
N LEU A 119 11.23 13.59 -14.15
CA LEU A 119 11.97 12.34 -13.92
C LEU A 119 13.03 12.09 -15.01
N LYS A 120 12.77 12.47 -16.26
CA LYS A 120 13.76 12.42 -17.36
C LYS A 120 14.91 13.43 -17.22
N LEU A 121 14.71 14.51 -16.46
CA LEU A 121 15.75 15.53 -16.21
C LEU A 121 16.61 15.20 -14.98
N VAL A 122 16.10 14.34 -14.08
CA VAL A 122 16.80 13.91 -12.87
C VAL A 122 17.59 12.61 -13.08
N LYS A 123 17.19 11.79 -14.06
CA LYS A 123 17.92 10.60 -14.54
C LYS A 123 19.19 10.97 -15.31
#